data_AF-A0A958BHS3-F1
#
_entry.id   AF-A0A958BHS3-F1
#
_cell.length_a   1.000
_cell.length_b   1.000
_cell.length_c   1.000
_cell.angle_alpha   90.00
_cell.angle_beta   90.00
_cell.angle_gamma   90.00
#
_symmetry.space_group_name_H-M   'P 1'
#
loop_
_entity.id
_entity.type
_entity.pdbx_description
1 polymer ?
#
loop_
_entity_poly.entity_id
_entity_poly.type
_entity_poly.pdbx_seq_one_letter_code
_entity_poly.pdbx_strand_id
1 'polypeptide(L)'
;MSEMVYLDADAAASTLGVSRATLYAYVSRGLVRSAAHPSDPRKRRYAAADLARLLRRRAQRARPDAAAVEALHWGAPVLDSAITRIADGRCHHRGRELTELAAVLDIEAMARLLWMGDAGPPPGSDDPFAPANVPSARQLRGLVGWPDGADLPLAERMTAALAIAGTEDLAAWDPGPVTLAASGARIMRLLAALAAGATDPQAPGA
;
A
#
# COMPACT_ATOMS: atom_id res chain seq x y z
N MET A 1 -9.76 19.21 8.29
CA MET A 1 -11.02 18.47 8.55
C MET A 1 -11.90 18.61 7.33
N SER A 2 -11.85 17.67 6.37
CA SER A 2 -12.72 17.76 5.19
C SER A 2 -14.15 17.51 5.63
N GLU A 3 -14.96 18.55 5.56
CA GLU A 3 -16.39 18.53 5.81
C GLU A 3 -17.01 17.45 4.91
N MET A 4 -17.63 16.42 5.52
CA MET A 4 -18.31 15.38 4.76
C MET A 4 -19.55 15.99 4.12
N VAL A 5 -19.41 16.41 2.86
CA VAL A 5 -20.53 16.93 2.08
C VAL A 5 -21.51 15.80 1.78
N TYR A 6 -22.75 15.98 2.16
CA TYR A 6 -23.84 15.05 1.83
C TYR A 6 -24.84 15.70 0.88
N LEU A 7 -25.28 14.95 -0.12
CA LEU A 7 -26.29 15.35 -1.11
C LEU A 7 -27.64 14.71 -0.80
N ASP A 8 -28.73 15.34 -1.22
CA ASP A 8 -30.04 14.67 -1.20
C ASP A 8 -30.14 13.59 -2.30
N ALA A 9 -31.26 12.86 -2.32
CA ALA A 9 -31.46 11.76 -3.25
C ALA A 9 -31.47 12.19 -4.72
N ASP A 10 -32.02 13.37 -5.03
CA ASP A 10 -32.19 13.83 -6.40
C ASP A 10 -30.86 14.36 -6.94
N ALA A 11 -30.14 15.14 -6.14
CA ALA A 11 -28.78 15.59 -6.45
C ALA A 11 -27.81 14.40 -6.57
N ALA A 12 -27.90 13.40 -5.69
CA ALA A 12 -27.04 12.21 -5.75
C ALA A 12 -27.32 11.36 -6.99
N ALA A 13 -28.59 11.14 -7.32
CA ALA A 13 -29.00 10.39 -8.52
C ALA A 13 -28.59 11.10 -9.81
N SER A 14 -28.79 12.42 -9.87
CA SER A 14 -28.35 13.27 -10.98
C SER A 14 -26.83 13.25 -11.15
N THR A 15 -26.07 13.38 -10.05
CA THR A 15 -24.60 13.31 -10.05
C THR A 15 -24.07 12.00 -10.65
N LEU A 16 -24.74 10.87 -10.36
CA LEU A 16 -24.38 9.57 -10.91
C LEU A 16 -24.93 9.31 -12.32
N GLY A 17 -25.90 10.11 -12.76
CA GLY A 17 -26.67 9.88 -13.98
C GLY A 17 -27.48 8.57 -13.93
N VAL A 18 -28.11 8.27 -12.80
CA VAL A 18 -28.91 7.05 -12.58
C VAL A 18 -30.27 7.35 -11.95
N SER A 19 -31.18 6.36 -11.95
CA SER A 19 -32.46 6.49 -11.25
C SER A 19 -32.29 6.43 -9.72
N ARG A 20 -33.26 6.97 -8.96
CA ARG A 20 -33.30 6.83 -7.50
C ARG A 20 -33.33 5.37 -7.05
N ALA A 21 -34.02 4.51 -7.79
CA ALA A 21 -34.04 3.07 -7.51
C ALA A 21 -32.63 2.47 -7.57
N THR A 22 -31.83 2.86 -8.56
CA THR A 22 -30.43 2.45 -8.70
C THR A 22 -29.55 3.01 -7.59
N LEU A 23 -29.75 4.28 -7.21
CA LEU A 23 -29.06 4.89 -6.06
C LEU A 23 -29.34 4.09 -4.78
N TYR A 24 -30.59 3.70 -4.52
CA TYR A 24 -30.95 2.91 -3.33
C TYR A 24 -30.35 1.51 -3.38
N ALA A 25 -30.23 0.91 -4.57
CA ALA A 25 -29.52 -0.36 -4.73
C ALA A 25 -28.03 -0.24 -4.38
N TYR A 26 -27.38 0.89 -4.70
CA TYR A 26 -25.99 1.14 -4.28
C TYR A 26 -25.85 1.30 -2.77
N VAL A 27 -26.83 1.93 -2.12
CA VAL A 27 -26.84 2.09 -0.66
C VAL A 27 -27.05 0.73 0.03
N SER A 28 -28.00 -0.06 -0.45
CA SER A 28 -28.27 -1.42 0.07
C SER A 28 -27.06 -2.35 -0.06
N ARG A 29 -26.29 -2.21 -1.14
CA ARG A 29 -25.03 -2.93 -1.36
C ARG A 29 -23.82 -2.33 -0.63
N GLY A 30 -24.01 -1.31 0.21
CA GLY A 30 -22.94 -0.66 0.98
C GLY A 30 -21.96 0.19 0.15
N LEU A 31 -22.28 0.49 -1.10
CA LEU A 31 -21.38 1.25 -2.00
C LEU A 31 -21.42 2.76 -1.74
N VAL A 32 -22.54 3.26 -1.20
CA VAL A 32 -22.77 4.67 -0.84
C VAL A 32 -23.31 4.74 0.58
N ARG A 33 -22.62 5.48 1.46
CA ARG A 33 -23.11 5.76 2.81
C ARG A 33 -24.28 6.73 2.77
N SER A 34 -25.29 6.46 3.58
CA SER A 34 -26.45 7.33 3.78
C SER A 34 -26.57 7.77 5.24
N ALA A 35 -27.02 9.00 5.45
CA ALA A 35 -27.30 9.60 6.74
C ALA A 35 -28.76 10.06 6.78
N ALA A 36 -29.37 10.10 7.97
CA ALA A 36 -30.69 10.71 8.14
C ALA A 36 -30.60 12.22 7.89
N HIS A 37 -31.63 12.81 7.28
CA HIS A 37 -31.69 14.26 7.11
C HIS A 37 -31.93 14.92 8.48
N PRO A 38 -31.16 15.96 8.87
CA PRO A 38 -31.26 16.59 10.20
C PRO A 38 -32.67 17.13 10.53
N SER A 39 -33.37 17.61 9.50
CA SER A 39 -34.67 18.28 9.64
C SER A 39 -35.89 17.39 9.32
N ASP A 40 -35.67 16.20 8.73
CA ASP A 40 -36.78 15.34 8.28
C ASP A 40 -36.35 13.85 8.31
N PRO A 41 -36.79 13.06 9.31
CA PRO A 41 -36.41 11.65 9.44
C PRO A 41 -36.80 10.78 8.24
N ARG A 42 -37.76 11.21 7.40
CA ARG A 42 -38.19 10.48 6.20
C ARG A 42 -37.25 10.68 5.01
N LYS A 43 -36.35 11.67 5.07
CA LYS A 43 -35.37 11.96 4.03
C LYS A 43 -33.99 11.45 4.40
N ARG A 44 -33.25 10.98 3.39
CA ARG A 44 -31.88 10.50 3.52
C ARG A 44 -30.94 11.38 2.71
N ARG A 45 -29.71 11.49 3.19
CA ARG A 45 -28.60 12.23 2.62
C ARG A 45 -27.46 11.26 2.28
N TYR A 46 -26.74 11.47 1.19
CA TYR A 46 -25.78 10.53 0.61
C TYR A 46 -24.39 11.16 0.52
N ALA A 47 -23.36 10.42 0.92
CA ALA A 47 -22.00 10.95 1.01
C ALA A 47 -21.42 11.24 -0.39
N ALA A 48 -21.08 12.52 -0.65
CA ALA A 48 -20.54 12.95 -1.95
C ALA A 48 -19.24 12.23 -2.33
N ALA A 49 -18.40 11.91 -1.34
CA ALA A 49 -17.14 11.18 -1.54
C ALA A 49 -17.37 9.78 -2.15
N ASP A 50 -18.42 9.08 -1.72
CA ASP A 50 -18.74 7.74 -2.21
C ASP A 50 -19.30 7.79 -3.64
N LEU A 51 -20.08 8.84 -3.96
CA LEU A 51 -20.57 9.10 -5.32
C LEU A 51 -19.42 9.40 -6.28
N ALA A 52 -18.48 10.25 -5.87
CA ALA A 52 -17.27 10.55 -6.65
C ALA A 52 -16.43 9.30 -6.91
N ARG A 53 -16.33 8.39 -5.92
CA ARG A 53 -15.67 7.09 -6.08
C ARG A 53 -16.36 6.21 -7.13
N LEU A 54 -17.69 6.17 -7.14
CA LEU A 54 -18.46 5.43 -8.15
C LEU A 54 -18.27 6.00 -9.57
N LEU A 55 -18.27 7.33 -9.72
CA LEU A 55 -18.01 7.98 -11.00
C LEU A 55 -16.61 7.66 -11.55
N ARG A 56 -15.58 7.71 -10.70
CA ARG A 56 -14.22 7.32 -11.08
C ARG A 56 -14.14 5.88 -11.59
N ARG A 57 -14.77 4.94 -10.88
CA ARG A 57 -14.85 3.53 -11.31
C ARG A 57 -15.57 3.36 -12.66
N ARG A 58 -16.64 4.12 -12.90
CA ARG A 58 -17.37 4.07 -14.18
C ARG A 58 -16.52 4.60 -15.34
N ALA A 59 -15.82 5.71 -15.14
CA ALA A 59 -14.92 6.28 -16.14
C ALA A 59 -13.78 5.33 -16.52
N GLN A 60 -13.25 4.58 -15.55
CA GLN A 60 -12.21 3.58 -15.77
C GLN A 60 -12.71 2.38 -16.59
N ARG A 61 -13.94 1.90 -16.34
CA ARG A 61 -14.56 0.81 -17.12
C ARG A 61 -14.92 1.20 -18.55
N ALA A 62 -15.07 2.49 -18.85
CA ALA A 62 -15.44 2.98 -20.17
C ALA A 62 -14.28 3.01 -21.18
N ARG A 63 -13.06 2.57 -20.80
CA ARG A 63 -11.89 2.45 -21.69
C ARG A 63 -11.43 0.99 -21.90
N PRO A 64 -12.28 0.11 -22.49
CA PRO A 64 -11.92 -1.28 -22.72
C PRO A 64 -10.83 -1.49 -23.77
N ASP A 65 -10.69 -0.58 -24.75
CA ASP A 65 -9.80 -0.79 -25.90
C ASP A 65 -8.30 -0.72 -25.55
N ALA A 66 -7.93 0.06 -24.55
CA ALA A 66 -6.55 0.11 -24.04
C ALA A 66 -6.20 -1.13 -23.19
N ALA A 67 -7.17 -1.68 -22.47
CA ALA A 67 -6.99 -2.86 -21.62
C ALA A 67 -6.84 -4.16 -22.44
N ALA A 68 -7.43 -4.24 -23.64
CA ALA A 68 -7.34 -5.41 -24.50
C ALA A 68 -5.93 -5.65 -25.07
N VAL A 69 -5.20 -4.58 -25.43
CA VAL A 69 -3.82 -4.68 -25.94
C VAL A 69 -2.84 -5.06 -24.83
N GLU A 70 -3.03 -4.50 -23.63
CA GLU A 70 -2.19 -4.79 -22.46
C GLU A 70 -2.46 -6.22 -21.91
N ALA A 71 -3.71 -6.68 -21.96
CA ALA A 71 -4.11 -8.02 -21.51
C ALA A 71 -3.55 -9.16 -22.37
N LEU A 72 -3.24 -8.91 -23.65
CA LEU A 72 -2.59 -9.90 -24.52
C LEU A 72 -1.13 -10.18 -24.13
N HIS A 73 -0.48 -9.26 -23.41
CA HIS A 73 0.91 -9.41 -22.97
C HIS A 73 1.05 -9.75 -21.48
N TRP A 74 0.16 -9.25 -20.61
CA TRP A 74 0.29 -9.39 -19.14
C TRP A 74 -1.01 -9.79 -18.43
N GLY A 75 -2.08 -10.13 -19.17
CA GLY A 75 -3.40 -10.39 -18.61
C GLY A 75 -4.14 -9.12 -18.18
N ALA A 76 -5.45 -9.22 -17.96
CA ALA A 76 -6.22 -8.11 -17.45
C ALA A 76 -5.76 -7.77 -16.00
N PRO A 77 -5.65 -6.49 -15.61
CA PRO A 77 -5.28 -6.12 -14.25
C PRO A 77 -6.22 -6.76 -13.24
N VAL A 78 -5.67 -7.63 -12.37
CA VAL A 78 -6.46 -8.38 -11.39
C VAL A 78 -6.69 -7.57 -10.11
N LEU A 79 -5.87 -6.53 -9.87
CA LEU A 79 -5.88 -5.74 -8.63
C LEU A 79 -5.73 -4.24 -8.90
N ASP A 80 -6.59 -3.45 -8.26
CA ASP A 80 -6.41 -2.01 -8.14
C ASP A 80 -5.26 -1.73 -7.15
N SER A 81 -4.27 -0.93 -7.56
CA SER A 81 -3.16 -0.49 -6.70
C SER A 81 -3.14 1.03 -6.54
N ALA A 82 -2.82 1.48 -5.33
CA ALA A 82 -2.61 2.89 -4.99
C ALA A 82 -1.15 3.19 -4.62
N ILE A 83 -0.22 2.28 -4.93
CA ILE A 83 1.20 2.38 -4.51
C ILE A 83 2.01 3.13 -5.55
N THR A 84 2.02 2.64 -6.79
CA THR A 84 2.83 3.19 -7.89
C THR A 84 1.98 3.35 -9.14
N ARG A 85 2.08 4.52 -9.77
CA ARG A 85 1.53 4.77 -11.11
C ARG A 85 2.67 5.10 -12.06
N ILE A 86 2.79 4.30 -13.10
CA ILE A 86 3.73 4.53 -14.22
C ILE A 86 2.88 4.84 -15.44
N ALA A 87 2.97 6.07 -15.94
CA ALA A 87 2.22 6.53 -17.11
C ALA A 87 2.96 7.69 -17.77
N ASP A 88 2.90 7.77 -19.10
CA ASP A 88 3.44 8.89 -19.87
C ASP A 88 4.94 9.16 -19.59
N GLY A 89 5.71 8.08 -19.39
CA GLY A 89 7.14 8.16 -19.04
C GLY A 89 7.42 8.69 -17.63
N ARG A 90 6.39 8.85 -16.78
CA ARG A 90 6.52 9.37 -15.41
C ARG A 90 6.15 8.31 -14.39
N CYS A 91 6.89 8.27 -13.29
CA CYS A 91 6.62 7.42 -12.15
C CYS A 91 6.09 8.26 -10.99
N HIS A 92 5.03 7.79 -10.34
CA HIS A 92 4.46 8.42 -9.17
C HIS A 92 4.31 7.39 -8.05
N HIS A 93 4.76 7.71 -6.84
CA HIS A 93 4.47 6.94 -5.63
C HIS A 93 3.41 7.65 -4.80
N ARG A 94 2.36 6.91 -4.41
CA ARG A 94 1.23 7.46 -3.65
C ARG A 94 0.63 8.75 -4.27
N GLY A 95 0.69 8.88 -5.59
CA GLY A 95 0.18 10.04 -6.33
C GLY A 95 1.14 11.24 -6.42
N ARG A 96 2.35 11.15 -5.86
CA ARG A 96 3.41 12.17 -5.91
C ARG A 96 4.51 11.74 -6.87
N GLU A 97 5.11 12.67 -7.59
CA GLU A 97 6.12 12.38 -8.61
C GLU A 97 7.41 11.81 -7.97
N LEU A 98 7.98 10.77 -8.56
CA LEU A 98 9.10 10.02 -7.97
C LEU A 98 10.36 10.88 -7.80
N THR A 99 10.70 11.72 -8.79
CA THR A 99 11.91 12.56 -8.70
C THR A 99 11.79 13.63 -7.61
N GLU A 100 10.60 14.20 -7.42
CA GLU A 100 10.31 15.10 -6.30
C GLU A 100 10.47 14.41 -4.94
N LEU A 101 9.99 13.16 -4.82
CA LEU A 101 10.14 12.38 -3.59
C LEU A 101 11.60 12.00 -3.33
N ALA A 102 12.32 11.53 -4.36
CA ALA A 102 13.71 11.09 -4.24
C ALA A 102 14.67 12.23 -3.88
N ALA A 103 14.31 13.48 -4.20
CA ALA A 103 15.09 14.65 -3.83
C ALA A 103 15.06 14.96 -2.32
N VAL A 104 14.05 14.46 -1.58
CA VAL A 104 13.82 14.85 -0.18
C VAL A 104 13.66 13.69 0.80
N LEU A 105 13.32 12.49 0.32
CA LEU A 105 13.14 11.30 1.16
C LEU A 105 14.36 10.41 1.09
N ASP A 106 14.83 9.96 2.25
CA ASP A 106 15.70 8.80 2.33
C ASP A 106 14.91 7.49 2.05
N ILE A 107 15.64 6.38 1.99
CA ILE A 107 15.07 5.07 1.67
C ILE A 107 14.05 4.61 2.72
N GLU A 108 14.26 4.93 4.00
CA GLU A 108 13.38 4.52 5.08
C GLU A 108 12.08 5.34 5.06
N ALA A 109 12.17 6.64 4.82
CA ALA A 109 11.03 7.54 4.67
C ALA A 109 10.20 7.18 3.44
N MET A 110 10.85 6.82 2.32
CA MET A 110 10.18 6.27 1.14
C MET A 110 9.46 4.96 1.48
N ALA A 111 10.10 4.02 2.19
CA ALA A 111 9.48 2.76 2.60
C ALA A 111 8.26 2.99 3.50
N ARG A 112 8.36 3.90 4.48
CA ARG A 112 7.22 4.31 5.33
C ARG A 112 6.05 4.84 4.50
N LEU A 113 6.31 5.72 3.53
CA LEU A 113 5.29 6.25 2.61
C LEU A 113 4.65 5.14 1.77
N LEU A 114 5.46 4.21 1.25
CA LEU A 114 4.97 3.12 0.40
C LEU A 114 4.14 2.11 1.19
N TRP A 115 4.51 1.78 2.43
CA TRP A 115 3.78 0.80 3.24
C TRP A 115 2.56 1.39 3.95
N MET A 116 2.70 2.56 4.55
CA MET A 116 1.66 3.14 5.43
C MET A 116 0.86 4.28 4.77
N GLY A 117 1.32 4.81 3.64
CA GLY A 117 0.71 5.97 2.99
C GLY A 117 0.92 7.26 3.78
N ASP A 118 0.18 8.31 3.42
CA ASP A 118 0.33 9.65 4.03
C ASP A 118 -0.12 9.73 5.50
N ALA A 119 -0.92 8.76 5.95
CA ALA A 119 -1.37 8.70 7.34
C ALA A 119 -0.23 8.36 8.31
N GLY A 120 0.84 7.73 7.82
CA GLY A 120 1.95 7.26 8.65
C GLY A 120 1.55 6.19 9.66
N PRO A 121 2.47 5.83 10.58
CA PRO A 121 2.17 4.89 11.66
C PRO A 121 1.11 5.49 12.62
N PRO A 122 0.17 4.68 13.14
CA PRO A 122 -0.77 5.11 14.16
C PRO A 122 -0.06 5.73 15.39
N PRO A 123 -0.67 6.72 16.07
CA PRO A 123 -0.11 7.25 17.32
C PRO A 123 0.13 6.14 18.35
N GLY A 124 1.34 6.11 18.93
CA GLY A 124 1.73 5.10 19.93
C GLY A 124 2.20 3.77 19.35
N SER A 125 2.24 3.61 18.03
CA SER A 125 2.95 2.48 17.40
C SER A 125 4.43 2.78 17.21
N ASP A 126 5.25 1.73 17.28
CA ASP A 126 6.69 1.85 17.05
C ASP A 126 6.98 2.17 15.57
N ASP A 127 8.01 2.98 15.33
CA ASP A 127 8.52 3.20 13.99
C ASP A 127 9.07 1.87 13.43
N PRO A 128 8.67 1.45 12.21
CA PRO A 128 9.26 0.29 11.55
C PRO A 128 10.80 0.30 11.50
N PHE A 129 11.43 1.46 11.40
CA PHE A 129 12.89 1.59 11.41
C PHE A 129 13.44 2.04 12.76
N ALA A 130 12.69 1.89 13.86
CA ALA A 130 13.23 2.09 15.20
C ALA A 130 14.51 1.23 15.42
N PRO A 131 15.51 1.72 16.17
CA PRO A 131 16.75 0.97 16.42
C PRO A 131 16.54 -0.41 17.06
N ALA A 132 15.43 -0.61 17.78
CA ALA A 132 15.09 -1.88 18.39
C ALA A 132 14.57 -2.93 17.37
N ASN A 133 14.07 -2.51 16.20
CA ASN A 133 13.49 -3.41 15.21
C ASN A 133 14.57 -4.04 14.30
N VAL A 134 15.47 -4.82 14.89
CA VAL A 134 16.57 -5.49 14.17
C VAL A 134 16.27 -6.97 13.90
N PRO A 135 16.87 -7.57 12.86
CA PRO A 135 16.84 -9.02 12.70
C PRO A 135 17.43 -9.74 13.93
N SER A 136 16.91 -10.93 14.23
CA SER A 136 17.39 -11.76 15.33
C SER A 136 18.85 -12.17 15.12
N ALA A 137 19.60 -12.41 16.20
CA ALA A 137 20.98 -12.93 16.09
C ALA A 137 21.05 -14.25 15.30
N ARG A 138 19.98 -15.04 15.26
CA ARG A 138 19.90 -16.28 14.48
C ARG A 138 19.68 -16.00 13.00
N GLN A 139 18.83 -15.03 12.65
CA GLN A 139 18.67 -14.53 11.29
C GLN A 139 20.00 -13.97 10.74
N LEU A 140 20.73 -13.23 11.58
CA LEU A 140 22.06 -12.71 11.23
C LEU A 140 23.13 -13.80 11.13
N ARG A 141 23.04 -14.90 11.90
CA ARG A 141 23.97 -16.03 11.74
C ARG A 141 23.83 -16.74 10.39
N GLY A 142 22.64 -16.69 9.77
CA GLY A 142 22.46 -17.13 8.39
C GLY A 142 23.33 -16.37 7.37
N LEU A 143 23.86 -15.20 7.74
CA LEU A 143 24.77 -14.38 6.93
C LEU A 143 26.22 -14.87 6.95
N VAL A 144 26.64 -15.49 8.06
CA VAL A 144 28.06 -15.77 8.38
C VAL A 144 28.35 -17.27 8.42
N GLY A 145 27.34 -18.08 8.72
CA GLY A 145 27.50 -19.49 9.07
C GLY A 145 27.49 -20.47 7.89
N TRP A 146 27.55 -20.01 6.64
CA TRP A 146 27.51 -20.90 5.48
C TRP A 146 28.93 -21.21 4.99
N PRO A 147 29.47 -22.41 5.25
CA PRO A 147 30.86 -22.75 4.92
C PRO A 147 31.13 -22.70 3.40
N ASP A 148 30.12 -22.97 2.58
CA ASP A 148 30.16 -22.98 1.11
C ASP A 148 29.28 -21.89 0.45
N GLY A 149 28.67 -21.00 1.24
CA GLY A 149 27.67 -20.03 0.75
C GLY A 149 28.27 -18.73 0.26
N ALA A 150 29.54 -18.48 0.57
CA ALA A 150 30.28 -17.31 0.11
C ALA A 150 30.40 -17.27 -1.43
N ASP A 151 30.43 -18.46 -2.07
CA ASP A 151 30.55 -18.60 -3.52
C ASP A 151 29.21 -18.45 -4.26
N LEU A 152 28.07 -18.49 -3.56
CA LEU A 152 26.76 -18.28 -4.16
C LEU A 152 26.60 -16.81 -4.58
N PRO A 153 25.99 -16.51 -5.73
CA PRO A 153 25.60 -15.15 -6.10
C PRO A 153 24.79 -14.45 -4.99
N LEU A 154 24.92 -13.13 -4.88
CA LEU A 154 24.23 -12.34 -3.83
C LEU A 154 22.72 -12.62 -3.78
N ALA A 155 22.08 -12.75 -4.94
CA ALA A 155 20.65 -13.05 -5.03
C ALA A 155 20.29 -14.39 -4.37
N GLU A 156 21.09 -15.44 -4.56
CA GLU A 156 20.86 -16.75 -3.97
C GLU A 156 21.04 -16.72 -2.45
N ARG A 157 22.07 -16.00 -1.98
CA ARG A 157 22.28 -15.75 -0.54
C ARG A 157 21.10 -15.00 0.08
N MET A 158 20.58 -13.97 -0.59
CA MET A 158 19.40 -13.22 -0.17
C MET A 158 18.15 -14.10 -0.11
N THR A 159 17.89 -14.90 -1.14
CA THR A 159 16.74 -15.83 -1.15
C THR A 159 16.81 -16.83 0.00
N ALA A 160 17.97 -17.43 0.24
CA ALA A 160 18.14 -18.39 1.33
C ALA A 160 17.99 -17.74 2.71
N ALA A 161 18.56 -16.55 2.91
CA ALA A 161 18.41 -15.80 4.15
C ALA A 161 16.95 -15.44 4.45
N LEU A 162 16.17 -15.05 3.43
CA LEU A 162 14.74 -14.78 3.57
C LEU A 162 13.96 -16.04 3.99
N ALA A 163 14.26 -17.18 3.37
CA ALA A 163 13.61 -18.44 3.72
C ALA A 163 13.88 -18.83 5.18
N ILE A 164 15.11 -18.69 5.64
CA ILE A 164 15.48 -18.93 7.05
C ILE A 164 14.78 -17.92 7.96
N ALA A 165 14.83 -16.63 7.61
CA ALA A 165 14.26 -15.57 8.43
C ALA A 165 12.74 -15.71 8.61
N GLY A 166 12.04 -16.17 7.58
CA GLY A 166 10.60 -16.41 7.62
C GLY A 166 10.18 -17.53 8.58
N THR A 167 11.08 -18.46 8.95
CA THR A 167 10.77 -19.51 9.94
C THR A 167 10.60 -18.98 11.37
N GLU A 168 11.10 -17.77 11.65
CA GLU A 168 11.12 -17.16 12.97
C GLU A 168 10.17 -15.95 13.08
N ASP A 169 9.58 -15.52 11.97
CA ASP A 169 8.73 -14.33 11.96
C ASP A 169 7.31 -14.69 12.42
N LEU A 170 7.08 -14.69 13.73
CA LEU A 170 5.74 -14.86 14.31
C LEU A 170 4.76 -13.78 13.81
N ALA A 171 5.29 -12.61 13.42
CA ALA A 171 4.54 -11.52 12.80
C ALA A 171 3.99 -11.86 11.39
N ALA A 172 4.47 -12.93 10.75
CA ALA A 172 3.94 -13.39 9.46
C ALA A 172 2.44 -13.78 9.53
N TRP A 173 1.92 -14.03 10.73
CA TRP A 173 0.51 -14.40 10.96
C TRP A 173 -0.39 -13.22 11.33
N ASP A 174 0.18 -12.02 11.52
CA ASP A 174 -0.57 -10.79 11.77
C ASP A 174 -0.49 -9.85 10.56
N PRO A 175 -1.57 -9.72 9.77
CA PRO A 175 -1.59 -8.87 8.58
C PRO A 175 -1.76 -7.37 8.91
N GLY A 176 -1.62 -6.97 10.18
CA GLY A 176 -1.69 -5.58 10.60
C GLY A 176 -0.66 -4.71 9.86
N PRO A 177 -1.02 -3.48 9.43
CA PRO A 177 -0.14 -2.64 8.62
C PRO A 177 1.16 -2.25 9.35
N VAL A 178 1.11 -2.08 10.68
CA VAL A 178 2.28 -1.80 11.52
C VAL A 178 3.20 -3.03 11.58
N THR A 179 2.62 -4.20 11.83
CA THR A 179 3.33 -5.47 11.91
C THR A 179 4.03 -5.82 10.60
N LEU A 180 3.33 -5.66 9.47
CA LEU A 180 3.89 -5.84 8.13
C LEU A 180 5.00 -4.84 7.82
N ALA A 181 4.84 -3.57 8.19
CA ALA A 181 5.89 -2.57 8.00
C ALA A 181 7.14 -2.89 8.83
N ALA A 182 6.98 -3.33 10.08
CA ALA A 182 8.07 -3.76 10.95
C ALA A 182 8.82 -4.99 10.38
N SER A 183 8.09 -6.00 9.89
CA SER A 183 8.70 -7.14 9.17
C SER A 183 9.44 -6.69 7.90
N GLY A 184 8.84 -5.79 7.11
CA GLY A 184 9.47 -5.21 5.92
C GLY A 184 10.79 -4.51 6.23
N ALA A 185 10.84 -3.74 7.32
CA ALA A 185 12.07 -3.07 7.75
C ALA A 185 13.16 -4.06 8.20
N ARG A 186 12.81 -5.14 8.92
CA ARG A 186 13.76 -6.21 9.27
C ARG A 186 14.31 -6.91 8.02
N ILE A 187 13.45 -7.17 7.04
CA ILE A 187 13.86 -7.73 5.74
C ILE A 187 14.86 -6.80 5.04
N MET A 188 14.56 -5.50 4.95
CA MET A 188 15.47 -4.52 4.33
C MET A 188 16.83 -4.50 5.03
N ARG A 189 16.85 -4.49 6.37
CA ARG A 189 18.10 -4.52 7.15
C ARG A 189 18.90 -5.81 6.91
N LEU A 190 18.23 -6.96 6.87
CA LEU A 190 18.88 -8.25 6.62
C LEU A 190 19.52 -8.30 5.22
N LEU A 191 18.80 -7.84 4.20
CA LEU A 191 19.28 -7.84 2.82
C LEU A 191 20.40 -6.80 2.62
N ALA A 192 20.31 -5.63 3.26
CA ALA A 192 21.37 -4.63 3.24
C ALA A 192 22.64 -5.15 3.92
N ALA A 193 22.52 -5.81 5.07
CA ALA A 193 23.63 -6.45 5.77
C ALA A 193 24.33 -7.51 4.90
N LEU A 194 23.56 -8.36 4.20
CA LEU A 194 24.09 -9.30 3.20
C LEU A 194 24.86 -8.61 2.07
N ALA A 195 24.30 -7.54 1.51
CA ALA A 195 24.91 -6.83 0.40
C ALA A 195 26.20 -6.13 0.81
N ALA A 196 26.24 -5.58 2.02
CA ALA A 196 27.41 -4.92 2.60
C ALA A 196 28.46 -5.89 3.15
N GLY A 197 28.15 -7.19 3.27
CA GLY A 197 28.98 -8.14 4.02
C GLY A 197 29.11 -7.79 5.51
N ALA A 198 28.18 -6.97 6.03
CA ALA A 198 28.18 -6.52 7.40
C ALA A 198 27.41 -7.51 8.27
N THR A 199 27.96 -7.82 9.44
CA THR A 199 27.25 -8.59 10.48
C THR A 199 26.44 -7.71 11.42
N ASP A 200 26.64 -6.39 11.34
CA ASP A 200 25.90 -5.39 12.10
C ASP A 200 24.72 -4.84 11.26
N PRO A 201 23.46 -5.14 11.63
CA PRO A 201 22.27 -4.66 10.93
C PRO A 201 22.03 -3.15 11.12
N GLN A 202 22.85 -2.44 11.91
CA GLN A 202 22.79 -1.01 12.13
C GLN A 202 23.97 -0.25 11.53
N ALA A 203 24.90 -0.93 10.85
CA ALA A 203 26.00 -0.25 10.18
C ALA A 203 25.45 0.71 9.11
N PRO A 204 25.80 2.01 9.15
CA PRO A 204 25.42 2.92 8.08
C PRO A 204 26.03 2.43 6.76
N GLY A 205 25.25 2.49 5.67
CA GLY A 205 25.75 2.20 4.34
C GLY A 205 26.94 3.11 4.03
N ALA A 206 28.08 2.50 3.71
CA ALA A 206 29.27 3.19 3.23
C ALA A 206 29.08 3.76 1.83
#